data_AF-A0A6B1DWQ2-F1
#
_entry.id   AF-A0A6B1DWQ2-F1
#
_cell.length_a   1.000
_cell.length_b   1.000
_cell.length_c   1.000
_cell.angle_alpha   90.00
_cell.angle_beta   90.00
_cell.angle_gamma   90.00
#
_symmetry.space_group_name_H-M   'P 1'
#
loop_
_entity.id
_entity.type
_entity.pdbx_description
1 polymer ?
#
loop_
_entity_poly.entity_id
_entity_poly.type
_entity_poly.pdbx_seq_one_letter_code
_entity_poly.pdbx_strand_id
1 'polypeptide(L)'
;MHVDDLATAACDLGTDNRNVTRDACGPEQYVFDDLVRWLGRTLTGRAPIVLPLPPRLCQPLFQATGWVLGDTILSWSEIKGLVLDLLSSDEEPLGSRALSDWVHEHREELGREFRLYPYRLQQR
;
A
#
# COMPACT_ATOMS: atom_id res chain seq x y z
N MET A 1 2.92 -6.14 -3.99
CA MET A 1 3.23 -7.58 -3.82
C MET A 1 2.94 -8.02 -2.38
N HIS A 2 2.84 -9.33 -2.11
CA HIS A 2 2.76 -9.85 -0.75
C HIS A 2 4.12 -9.79 -0.02
N VAL A 3 4.11 -9.66 1.31
CA VAL A 3 5.35 -9.48 2.10
C VAL A 3 6.22 -10.74 2.11
N ASP A 4 5.62 -11.94 2.13
CA ASP A 4 6.38 -13.20 2.02
C ASP A 4 7.08 -13.34 0.66
N ASP A 5 6.43 -12.89 -0.41
CA ASP A 5 7.03 -12.88 -1.76
C ASP A 5 8.22 -11.91 -1.79
N LEU A 6 8.09 -10.74 -1.14
CA LEU A 6 9.18 -9.78 -0.99
C LEU A 6 10.37 -10.40 -0.25
N ALA A 7 10.10 -11.07 0.87
CA ALA A 7 11.13 -11.70 1.68
C ALA A 7 11.86 -12.79 0.88
N THR A 8 11.12 -13.62 0.15
CA THR A 8 11.68 -14.66 -0.72
C THR A 8 12.56 -14.05 -1.81
N ALA A 9 12.03 -13.06 -2.54
CA ALA A 9 12.79 -12.38 -3.60
C ALA A 9 14.05 -11.69 -3.07
N ALA A 10 13.97 -11.07 -1.88
CA ALA A 10 15.13 -10.43 -1.25
C ALA A 10 16.20 -11.45 -0.83
N CYS A 11 15.80 -12.61 -0.29
CA CYS A 11 16.73 -13.70 0.02
C CYS A 11 17.38 -14.25 -1.26
N ASP A 12 16.61 -14.52 -2.30
CA ASP A 12 17.10 -15.09 -3.55
C ASP A 12 18.09 -14.14 -4.24
N LEU A 13 17.72 -12.87 -4.42
CA LEU A 13 18.60 -11.84 -5.01
C LEU A 13 19.83 -11.58 -4.16
N GLY A 14 19.73 -11.70 -2.83
CA GLY A 14 20.84 -11.54 -1.90
C GLY A 14 21.88 -12.67 -1.95
N THR A 15 21.56 -13.82 -2.53
CA THR A 15 22.54 -14.91 -2.75
C THR A 15 23.40 -14.69 -4.00
N ASP A 16 23.00 -13.79 -4.88
CA ASP A 16 23.76 -13.43 -6.08
C ASP A 16 24.85 -12.42 -5.74
N ASN A 17 26.04 -12.58 -6.33
CA ASN A 17 27.16 -11.64 -6.15
C ASN A 17 27.07 -10.41 -7.07
N ARG A 18 26.04 -10.33 -7.93
CA ARG A 18 25.82 -9.21 -8.84
C ARG A 18 25.07 -8.09 -8.13
N ASN A 19 25.49 -6.86 -8.38
CA ASN A 19 24.73 -5.68 -7.97
C ASN A 19 23.58 -5.46 -8.95
N VAL A 20 22.35 -5.68 -8.50
CA VAL A 20 21.13 -5.57 -9.32
C VAL A 20 20.11 -4.68 -8.62
N THR A 21 19.34 -3.94 -9.42
CA THR A 21 18.12 -3.26 -8.98
C THR A 21 16.96 -3.95 -9.67
N ARG A 22 15.93 -4.29 -8.90
CA ARG A 22 14.71 -4.95 -9.39
C ARG A 22 13.50 -4.33 -8.72
N ASP A 23 12.42 -4.20 -9.47
CA ASP A 23 11.18 -3.64 -8.95
C ASP A 23 10.39 -4.67 -8.17
N ALA A 24 9.98 -4.24 -6.98
CA ALA A 24 9.28 -5.06 -6.01
C ALA A 24 7.75 -5.08 -6.29
N CYS A 25 7.36 -5.66 -7.43
CA CYS A 25 5.96 -5.71 -7.87
C CYS A 25 5.36 -7.13 -7.86
N GLY A 26 4.03 -7.19 -7.68
CA GLY A 26 3.24 -8.43 -7.75
C GLY A 26 2.57 -8.57 -9.12
N PRO A 27 1.84 -9.66 -9.36
CA PRO A 27 1.33 -10.00 -10.70
C PRO A 27 0.16 -9.11 -11.16
N GLU A 28 -0.42 -8.33 -10.25
CA GLU A 28 -1.56 -7.47 -10.53
C GLU A 28 -1.20 -6.00 -10.35
N GLN A 29 -1.67 -5.17 -11.28
CA GLN A 29 -1.57 -3.72 -11.25
C GLN A 29 -2.95 -3.11 -11.23
N TYR A 30 -3.09 -1.99 -10.52
CA TYR A 30 -4.36 -1.31 -10.37
C TYR A 30 -4.21 0.19 -10.52
N VAL A 31 -5.19 0.81 -11.18
CA VAL A 31 -5.44 2.24 -11.01
C VAL A 31 -5.92 2.46 -9.57
N PHE A 32 -5.36 3.45 -8.88
CA PHE A 32 -5.63 3.67 -7.46
C PHE A 32 -7.13 3.83 -7.12
N ASP A 33 -7.89 4.57 -7.93
CA ASP A 33 -9.35 4.73 -7.71
C ASP A 33 -10.10 3.39 -7.83
N ASP A 34 -9.73 2.57 -8.81
CA ASP A 34 -10.33 1.25 -9.01
C ASP A 34 -9.98 0.31 -7.86
N LEU A 35 -8.74 0.34 -7.36
CA LEU A 35 -8.30 -0.42 -6.20
C LEU A 35 -9.13 -0.07 -4.96
N VAL A 36 -9.27 1.23 -4.64
CA VAL A 36 -10.03 1.69 -3.47
C VAL A 36 -11.49 1.28 -3.58
N ARG A 37 -12.10 1.45 -4.75
CA ARG A 37 -13.50 1.05 -4.99
C ARG A 37 -13.70 -0.45 -4.87
N TRP A 38 -12.79 -1.23 -5.43
CA TRP A 38 -12.83 -2.69 -5.38
C TRP A 38 -12.63 -3.19 -3.94
N LEU A 39 -11.66 -2.67 -3.20
CA LEU A 39 -11.46 -2.99 -1.77
C LEU A 39 -12.70 -2.66 -0.95
N GLY A 40 -13.25 -1.44 -1.07
CA GLY A 40 -14.43 -1.03 -0.32
C GLY A 40 -15.63 -1.95 -0.57
N ARG A 41 -15.89 -2.30 -1.84
CA ARG A 41 -16.96 -3.25 -2.20
C ARG A 41 -16.70 -4.64 -1.64
N THR A 42 -15.49 -5.16 -1.78
CA THR A 42 -15.13 -6.53 -1.38
C THR A 42 -15.18 -6.70 0.14
N LEU A 43 -14.72 -5.70 0.89
CA LEU A 43 -14.62 -5.78 2.36
C LEU A 43 -15.92 -5.40 3.07
N THR A 44 -16.69 -4.46 2.54
CA THR A 44 -17.86 -3.90 3.24
C THR A 44 -19.20 -4.20 2.58
N GLY A 45 -19.19 -4.77 1.37
CA GLY A 45 -20.37 -4.92 0.53
C GLY A 45 -20.93 -3.60 -0.03
N ARG A 46 -20.24 -2.47 0.17
CA ARG A 46 -20.69 -1.13 -0.23
C ARG A 46 -19.62 -0.41 -1.04
N ALA A 47 -20.05 0.44 -1.97
CA ALA A 47 -19.12 1.31 -2.68
C ALA A 47 -18.63 2.42 -1.73
N PRO A 48 -17.31 2.66 -1.64
CA PRO A 48 -16.78 3.75 -0.83
C PRO A 48 -17.11 5.10 -1.46
N ILE A 49 -17.24 6.13 -0.62
CA ILE A 49 -17.37 7.51 -1.07
C ILE A 49 -15.98 8.04 -1.36
N VAL A 50 -15.69 8.31 -2.63
CA VAL A 50 -14.42 8.89 -3.08
C VAL A 50 -14.65 10.35 -3.43
N LEU A 51 -13.97 11.26 -2.72
CA LEU A 51 -14.07 12.70 -2.93
C LEU A 51 -12.74 13.23 -3.50
N PRO A 52 -12.76 13.94 -4.64
CA PRO A 52 -11.56 14.62 -5.12
C PRO A 52 -11.22 15.77 -4.16
N LEU A 53 -10.00 15.79 -3.67
CA LEU A 53 -9.50 16.84 -2.79
C LEU A 53 -8.33 17.58 -3.43
N PRO A 54 -8.29 18.92 -3.36
CA PRO A 54 -7.11 19.66 -3.78
C PRO A 54 -5.93 19.31 -2.85
N PRO A 55 -4.69 19.20 -3.36
CA PRO A 55 -3.52 18.74 -2.59
C PRO A 55 -3.27 19.52 -1.29
N ARG A 56 -3.62 20.81 -1.27
CA ARG A 56 -3.47 21.70 -0.11
C ARG A 56 -4.34 21.28 1.07
N LEU A 57 -5.44 20.55 0.83
CA LEU A 57 -6.34 20.07 1.88
C LEU A 57 -5.98 18.66 2.38
N CYS A 58 -5.16 17.90 1.65
CA CYS A 58 -4.77 16.56 2.05
C CYS A 58 -3.99 16.58 3.37
N GLN A 59 -2.97 17.45 3.48
CA GLN A 59 -2.10 17.52 4.65
C GLN A 59 -2.84 17.83 5.98
N PRO A 60 -3.67 18.90 6.08
CA PRO A 60 -4.39 19.16 7.33
C PRO A 60 -5.39 18.05 7.66
N LEU A 61 -5.99 17.39 6.66
CA LEU A 61 -6.91 16.27 6.88
C LEU A 61 -6.18 15.08 7.51
N PHE A 62 -5.01 14.69 6.98
CA PHE A 62 -4.21 13.60 7.53
C PHE A 62 -3.63 13.92 8.92
N GLN A 63 -3.30 15.18 9.20
CA GLN A 63 -2.88 15.60 10.54
C GLN A 63 -4.03 15.49 11.56
N ALA A 64 -5.23 15.93 11.18
CA ALA A 64 -6.40 15.85 12.04
C ALA A 64 -6.77 14.39 12.35
N THR A 65 -6.79 13.53 11.33
CA THR A 65 -7.07 12.10 11.51
C THR A 65 -5.97 11.41 12.33
N GLY A 66 -4.71 11.80 12.13
CA GLY A 66 -3.61 11.28 12.93
C GLY A 66 -3.67 11.71 14.40
N TRP A 67 -4.13 12.93 14.68
CA TRP A 67 -4.37 13.38 16.05
C TRP A 67 -5.48 12.57 16.73
N VAL A 68 -6.56 12.23 16.01
CA VAL A 68 -7.67 11.42 16.51
C VAL A 68 -7.24 9.97 16.78
N LEU A 69 -6.44 9.37 15.89
CA LEU A 69 -5.95 8.00 16.05
C LEU A 69 -4.73 7.90 16.97
N GLY A 70 -4.08 9.02 17.29
CA GLY A 70 -2.83 9.04 18.05
C GLY A 70 -1.63 8.55 17.25
N ASP A 71 -1.70 8.57 15.92
CA ASP A 71 -0.68 8.01 15.03
C ASP A 71 -0.58 8.73 13.68
N THR A 72 0.53 8.59 12.97
CA THR A 72 0.69 9.15 11.62
C THR A 72 0.05 8.20 10.61
N ILE A 73 -1.10 8.57 10.04
CA ILE A 73 -1.76 7.75 9.02
C ILE A 73 -0.97 7.72 7.71
N LEU A 74 -0.56 8.91 7.23
CA LEU A 74 0.16 9.03 5.97
C LEU A 74 1.04 10.29 6.00
N SER A 75 2.31 10.11 5.67
CA SER A 75 3.30 11.17 5.59
C SER A 75 3.22 11.92 4.25
N TRP A 76 3.77 13.14 4.22
CA TRP A 76 3.83 13.91 2.98
C TRP A 76 4.73 13.28 1.91
N SER A 77 5.77 12.57 2.33
CA SER A 77 6.63 11.77 1.43
C SER A 77 5.87 10.63 0.77
N GLU A 78 5.03 9.92 1.52
CA GLU A 78 4.22 8.81 0.99
C GLU A 78 3.15 9.33 0.03
N ILE A 79 2.47 10.43 0.36
CA ILE A 79 1.50 11.07 -0.54
C ILE A 79 2.16 11.46 -1.86
N LYS A 80 3.35 12.08 -1.80
CA LYS A 80 4.10 12.44 -3.00
C LYS A 80 4.47 11.21 -3.82
N GLY A 81 4.96 10.15 -3.19
CA GLY A 81 5.32 8.91 -3.89
C GLY A 81 4.13 8.27 -4.59
N LEU A 82 2.97 8.26 -3.92
CA LEU A 82 1.71 7.76 -4.47
C LEU A 82 1.23 8.59 -5.68
N VAL A 83 1.27 9.92 -5.57
CA VAL A 83 0.86 10.82 -6.66
C VAL A 83 1.81 10.76 -7.86
N LEU A 84 3.09 10.48 -7.62
CA LEU A 84 4.10 10.30 -8.67
C LEU A 84 4.06 8.90 -9.31
N ASP A 85 3.07 8.07 -8.96
CA ASP A 85 2.89 6.71 -9.47
C ASP A 85 4.14 5.81 -9.27
N LEU A 86 4.93 6.05 -8.22
CA LEU A 86 6.16 5.29 -7.95
C LEU A 86 5.90 3.85 -7.46
N LEU A 87 4.64 3.41 -7.46
CA LEU A 87 4.22 2.08 -7.03
C LEU A 87 3.83 1.17 -8.21
N SER A 88 3.91 1.68 -9.43
CA SER A 88 3.75 0.90 -10.66
C SER A 88 5.13 0.55 -11.24
N SER A 89 5.20 -0.57 -11.97
CA SER A 89 6.41 -1.02 -12.67
C SER A 89 6.01 -1.79 -13.91
N ASP A 90 6.78 -1.63 -14.98
CA ASP A 90 6.66 -2.42 -16.21
C ASP A 90 7.55 -3.68 -16.20
N GLU A 91 8.32 -3.90 -15.12
CA GLU A 91 9.17 -5.08 -14.97
C GLU A 91 8.35 -6.34 -14.69
N GLU A 92 8.88 -7.50 -15.07
CA GLU A 92 8.27 -8.80 -14.75
C GLU A 92 8.10 -8.95 -13.22
N PRO A 93 6.89 -9.32 -12.75
CA PRO A 93 6.60 -9.35 -11.33
C PRO A 93 7.48 -10.36 -10.60
N LEU A 94 8.08 -9.90 -9.49
CA LEU A 94 8.83 -10.78 -8.58
C LEU A 94 7.89 -11.57 -7.67
N GLY A 95 6.76 -10.97 -7.29
CA GLY A 95 5.74 -11.64 -6.50
C GLY A 95 4.82 -12.51 -7.35
N SER A 96 4.35 -13.60 -6.76
CA SER A 96 3.44 -14.55 -7.43
C SER A 96 2.02 -14.50 -6.85
N ARG A 97 1.86 -14.03 -5.62
CA ARG A 97 0.55 -13.94 -4.96
C ARG A 97 -0.21 -12.72 -5.48
N ALA A 98 -1.36 -12.98 -6.08
CA ALA A 98 -2.34 -11.96 -6.45
C ALA A 98 -2.90 -11.27 -5.19
N LEU A 99 -3.03 -9.94 -5.25
CA LEU A 99 -3.67 -9.16 -4.20
C LEU A 99 -5.15 -9.52 -4.10
N SER A 100 -5.80 -9.74 -5.24
CA SER A 100 -7.22 -10.11 -5.30
C SER A 100 -7.53 -11.38 -4.51
N ASP A 101 -6.77 -12.44 -4.76
CA ASP A 101 -6.91 -13.71 -4.05
C ASP A 101 -6.66 -13.56 -2.55
N TRP A 102 -5.57 -12.88 -2.17
CA TRP A 102 -5.23 -12.67 -0.76
C TRP A 102 -6.31 -11.88 -0.01
N VAL A 103 -6.86 -10.82 -0.63
CA VAL A 103 -7.98 -10.04 -0.06
C VAL A 103 -9.24 -10.90 0.06
N HIS A 104 -9.55 -11.74 -0.93
CA HIS A 104 -10.73 -12.62 -0.87
C HIS A 104 -10.64 -13.65 0.26
N GLU A 105 -9.45 -14.19 0.48
CA GLU A 105 -9.13 -15.12 1.57
C GLU A 105 -9.28 -14.44 2.94
N HIS A 106 -8.79 -13.21 3.09
CA HIS A 106 -8.74 -12.49 4.37
C HIS A 106 -9.86 -11.46 4.58
N ARG A 107 -10.88 -11.45 3.72
CA ARG A 107 -11.94 -10.41 3.69
C ARG A 107 -12.68 -10.24 5.02
N GLU A 108 -12.74 -11.29 5.84
CA GLU A 108 -13.49 -11.30 7.10
C GLU A 108 -12.69 -10.64 8.23
N GLU A 109 -11.37 -10.53 8.09
CA GLU A 109 -10.45 -9.99 9.09
C GLU A 109 -9.91 -8.61 8.69
N LEU A 110 -9.71 -8.41 7.39
CA LEU A 110 -9.10 -7.19 6.85
C LEU A 110 -9.94 -5.94 7.16
N GLY A 111 -9.31 -4.94 7.75
CA GLY A 111 -9.93 -3.64 8.04
C GLY A 111 -10.89 -3.63 9.25
N ARG A 112 -10.99 -4.72 10.03
CA ARG A 112 -11.77 -4.73 11.27
C ARG A 112 -11.14 -3.92 12.40
N GLU A 113 -9.82 -3.92 12.46
CA GLU A 113 -9.04 -3.22 13.48
C GLU A 113 -7.95 -2.38 12.84
N PHE A 114 -7.79 -1.15 13.30
CA PHE A 114 -6.67 -0.31 12.91
C PHE A 114 -5.48 -0.57 13.84
N ARG A 115 -4.35 -1.00 13.27
CA ARG A 115 -3.12 -1.22 14.03
C ARG A 115 -2.24 0.03 13.97
N LEU A 116 -2.02 0.64 15.12
CA LEU A 116 -1.15 1.82 15.26
C LEU A 116 0.32 1.43 15.01
N TYR A 117 1.01 2.22 14.19
CA TYR A 117 2.41 2.11 13.81
C TYR A 117 3.13 3.45 14.04
N PRO A 118 3.75 3.67 15.22
CA PRO A 118 4.34 4.96 15.55
C PRO A 118 5.55 5.28 14.63
N TYR A 119 5.28 6.06 13.58
CA TYR A 119 6.23 6.47 12.54
C TYR A 119 7.50 7.19 13.07
N ARG A 120 7.45 7.76 14.28
CA ARG A 120 8.53 8.56 14.89
C ARG A 120 9.87 7.83 15.08
N LEU A 121 9.94 6.52 14.89
CA LEU A 121 11.14 5.71 15.20
C LEU A 121 12.04 5.42 13.99
N GLN A 122 11.62 5.69 12.75
CA GLN A 122 12.38 5.28 11.53
C GLN A 122 13.22 6.38 10.87
N GLN A 123 13.16 7.64 11.34
CA GLN A 123 13.97 8.75 10.78
C GLN A 123 15.13 9.18 11.69
N ARG A 124 15.68 8.26 12.48
CA ARG A 124 16.93 8.47 13.22
C ARG A 124 18.09 7.71 12.58
#